data_AF-A0ABD5ZTT4-F1
#
_entry.id   AF-A0ABD5ZTT4-F1
#
_cell.length_a   1.000
_cell.length_b   1.000
_cell.length_c   1.000
_cell.angle_alpha   90.00
_cell.angle_beta   90.00
_cell.angle_gamma   90.00
#
_symmetry.space_group_name_H-M   'P 1'
#
loop_
_entity.id
_entity.type
_entity.pdbx_description
1 polymer ?
#
loop_
_entity_poly.entity_id
_entity_poly.type
_entity_poly.pdbx_seq_one_letter_code
_entity_poly.pdbx_strand_id
1 'polypeptide(L)'
;MTMASGVSVDQASGQITIQELTIQDPELANYLSEFDDAAQADAVKRALRVGATTLELSETSKDVEFVRREFTAMERAVSEIIQEIEEDIESTFGDDGEVAELLEQHFGEDGEFARRLDAELGENGERFQSALDPDVDGTPTNRLKEFLRNDVREELRNEIRSIHEKLDREDAQAAVRQRTPLKGADFEDDLETLLEDLVHGSTDTVEYTGGNEGELSGRNVGDFVITLGDTNQRIVVEAKSEQGYSQPRIKSEMEEAIENRDADYGLFITECATYVPNKVGYLQEFDGQILSIALCEDEDDEIDPRLLKIGFNWARMRTVQAYIDSGDTVDAEVIQSKVSEVRDSVDQFKNIRRKCTSIRSTVQGIENDLDDIEADINSDLNQMTAELSKSVSEQ
;
A
#
# COMPACT_ATOMS: atom_id res chain seq x y z
N MET A 1 -99.06 32.98 50.60
CA MET A 1 -98.28 32.89 51.86
C MET A 1 -98.53 31.51 52.46
N THR A 2 -97.54 30.63 52.43
CA THR A 2 -97.65 29.27 52.98
C THR A 2 -97.21 29.28 54.42
N MET A 3 -98.05 28.79 55.32
CA MET A 3 -97.78 28.72 56.75
C MET A 3 -97.77 27.25 57.16
N ALA A 4 -96.66 26.80 57.75
CA ALA A 4 -96.52 25.47 58.34
C ALA A 4 -95.90 25.62 59.72
N SER A 5 -96.50 24.99 60.73
CA SER A 5 -96.00 24.99 62.11
C SER A 5 -95.65 23.56 62.53
N GLY A 6 -94.74 23.41 63.50
CA GLY A 6 -94.44 22.10 64.10
C GLY A 6 -93.92 21.02 63.13
N VAL A 7 -93.08 21.39 62.15
CA VAL A 7 -92.46 20.42 61.23
C VAL A 7 -91.42 19.56 61.96
N SER A 8 -91.56 18.25 61.89
CA SER A 8 -90.62 17.26 62.44
C SER A 8 -90.28 16.21 61.40
N VAL A 9 -89.00 15.86 61.29
CA VAL A 9 -88.48 14.83 60.37
C VAL A 9 -87.69 13.82 61.18
N ASP A 10 -88.08 12.55 61.11
CA ASP A 10 -87.32 11.44 61.67
C ASP A 10 -86.66 10.65 60.53
N GLN A 11 -85.34 10.76 60.42
CA GLN A 11 -84.57 10.11 59.36
C GLN A 11 -84.43 8.60 59.55
N ALA A 12 -84.59 8.06 60.77
CA ALA A 12 -84.45 6.63 61.03
C ALA A 12 -85.71 5.84 60.65
N SER A 13 -86.90 6.44 60.83
CA SER A 13 -88.19 5.85 60.44
C SER A 13 -88.73 6.35 59.09
N GLY A 14 -88.13 7.40 58.53
CA GLY A 14 -88.61 8.03 57.29
C GLY A 14 -89.92 8.80 57.46
N GLN A 15 -90.31 9.11 58.70
CA GLN A 15 -91.57 9.78 59.00
C GLN A 15 -91.41 11.31 58.99
N ILE A 16 -92.30 11.98 58.26
CA ILE A 16 -92.40 13.44 58.19
C ILE A 16 -93.76 13.85 58.76
N THR A 17 -93.75 14.74 59.75
CA THR A 17 -94.97 15.27 60.39
C THR A 17 -95.00 16.78 60.22
N ILE A 18 -96.11 17.31 59.70
CA ILE A 18 -96.35 18.74 59.53
C ILE A 18 -97.70 19.06 60.20
N GLN A 19 -97.70 19.99 61.14
CA GLN A 19 -98.91 20.40 61.85
C GLN A 19 -99.50 21.66 61.17
N GLU A 20 -100.83 21.71 61.06
CA GLU A 20 -101.58 22.86 60.56
C GLU A 20 -101.09 23.42 59.20
N LEU A 21 -100.75 22.56 58.25
CA LEU A 21 -100.27 22.97 56.93
C LEU A 21 -101.34 23.73 56.15
N THR A 22 -101.09 25.01 55.87
CA THR A 22 -101.93 25.84 55.00
C THR A 22 -101.10 26.37 53.83
N ILE A 23 -101.44 25.92 52.61
CA ILE A 23 -100.78 26.37 51.38
C ILE A 23 -101.70 27.34 50.65
N GLN A 24 -101.16 28.51 50.30
CA GLN A 24 -101.85 29.47 49.45
C GLN A 24 -101.20 29.48 48.07
N ASP A 25 -101.73 28.64 47.18
CA ASP A 25 -101.30 28.53 45.80
C ASP A 25 -102.54 28.29 44.92
N PRO A 26 -102.91 29.25 44.05
CA PRO A 26 -104.10 29.15 43.21
C PRO A 26 -104.08 27.95 42.25
N GLU A 27 -102.90 27.56 41.75
CA GLU A 27 -102.76 26.47 40.79
C GLU A 27 -102.90 25.12 41.49
N LEU A 28 -102.26 24.96 42.65
CA LEU A 28 -102.40 23.75 43.47
C LEU A 28 -103.82 23.61 44.02
N ALA A 29 -104.45 24.72 44.43
CA ALA A 29 -105.85 24.72 44.86
C ALA A 29 -106.80 24.29 43.73
N ASN A 30 -106.59 24.82 42.51
CA ASN A 30 -107.35 24.40 41.34
C ASN A 30 -107.12 22.91 41.01
N TYR A 31 -105.87 22.46 41.00
CA TYR A 31 -105.53 21.05 40.76
C TYR A 31 -106.17 20.12 41.79
N LEU A 32 -106.13 20.47 43.08
CA LEU A 32 -106.73 19.65 44.14
C LEU A 32 -108.27 19.69 44.11
N SER A 33 -108.88 20.77 43.60
CA SER A 33 -110.33 20.88 43.47
C SER A 33 -110.95 19.89 42.47
N GLU A 34 -110.14 19.28 41.60
CA GLU A 34 -110.57 18.23 40.67
C GLU A 34 -110.74 16.87 41.34
N PHE A 35 -110.30 16.72 42.60
CA PHE A 35 -110.37 15.47 43.37
C PHE A 35 -111.41 15.57 44.49
N ASP A 36 -111.99 14.43 44.88
CA ASP A 36 -112.85 14.33 46.05
C ASP A 36 -112.05 14.44 47.36
N ASP A 37 -112.74 14.77 48.46
CA ASP A 37 -112.11 15.03 49.76
C ASP A 37 -111.22 13.87 50.25
N ALA A 38 -111.55 12.63 49.87
CA ALA A 38 -110.77 11.45 50.20
C ALA A 38 -109.47 11.35 49.36
N ALA A 39 -109.52 11.67 48.06
CA ALA A 39 -108.34 11.59 47.17
C ALA A 39 -107.44 12.83 47.24
N GLN A 40 -107.94 13.99 47.69
CA GLN A 40 -107.14 15.21 47.86
C GLN A 40 -105.92 14.98 48.77
N ALA A 41 -106.08 14.25 49.87
CA ALA A 41 -104.99 13.95 50.80
C ALA A 41 -103.88 13.12 50.15
N ASP A 42 -104.22 12.15 49.30
CA ASP A 42 -103.25 11.31 48.60
C ASP A 42 -102.60 12.03 47.41
N ALA A 43 -103.34 12.93 46.75
CA ALA A 43 -102.79 13.83 45.74
C ALA A 43 -101.71 14.75 46.32
N VAL A 44 -101.93 15.33 47.51
CA VAL A 44 -100.92 16.15 48.22
C VAL A 44 -99.68 15.32 48.56
N LYS A 45 -99.84 14.10 49.10
CA LYS A 45 -98.68 13.21 49.37
C LYS A 45 -97.89 12.89 48.11
N ARG A 46 -98.57 12.66 46.99
CA ARG A 46 -97.94 12.39 45.70
C ARG A 46 -97.20 13.61 45.17
N ALA A 47 -97.81 14.79 45.26
CA ALA A 47 -97.18 16.05 44.87
C ALA A 47 -95.92 16.34 45.68
N LEU A 48 -95.94 16.09 47.00
CA LEU A 48 -94.75 16.25 47.85
C LEU A 48 -93.63 15.28 47.49
N ARG A 49 -93.96 14.00 47.19
CA ARG A 49 -92.95 13.03 46.73
C ARG A 49 -92.37 13.39 45.37
N VAL A 50 -93.22 13.69 44.39
CA VAL A 50 -92.78 14.08 43.03
C VAL A 50 -91.99 15.38 43.09
N GLY A 51 -92.42 16.35 43.89
CA GLY A 51 -91.69 17.59 44.15
C GLY A 51 -90.32 17.33 44.77
N ALA A 52 -90.22 16.49 45.80
CA ALA A 52 -88.94 16.12 46.42
C ALA A 52 -87.98 15.46 45.42
N THR A 53 -88.44 14.47 44.64
CA THR A 53 -87.63 13.83 43.60
C THR A 53 -87.22 14.80 42.49
N THR A 54 -88.10 15.73 42.11
CA THR A 54 -87.79 16.75 41.09
C THR A 54 -86.74 17.75 41.60
N LEU A 55 -86.80 18.12 42.89
CA LEU A 55 -85.80 18.97 43.52
C LEU A 55 -84.44 18.27 43.63
N GLU A 56 -84.41 16.98 43.96
CA GLU A 56 -83.19 16.16 44.01
C GLU A 56 -82.54 15.99 42.61
N LEU A 57 -83.33 15.74 41.56
CA LEU A 57 -82.84 15.69 40.18
C LEU A 57 -82.26 17.03 39.68
N SER A 58 -82.79 18.15 40.19
CA SER A 58 -82.29 19.48 39.86
C SER A 58 -80.92 19.78 40.49
N GLU A 59 -80.60 19.19 41.65
CA GLU A 59 -79.27 19.31 42.27
C GLU A 59 -78.21 18.49 41.51
N THR A 60 -78.47 17.23 41.19
CA THR A 60 -77.51 16.37 40.45
C THR A 60 -77.23 16.86 39.02
N SER A 61 -78.21 17.50 38.37
CA SER A 61 -78.02 18.09 37.04
C SER A 61 -77.04 19.27 37.06
N LYS A 62 -77.00 20.04 38.16
CA LYS A 62 -76.05 21.16 38.31
C LYS A 62 -74.61 20.68 38.43
N ASP A 63 -74.37 19.54 39.08
CA ASP A 63 -73.02 18.98 39.22
C ASP A 63 -72.47 18.44 37.88
N VAL A 64 -73.30 17.77 37.08
CA VAL A 64 -72.88 17.29 35.74
C VAL A 64 -72.67 18.46 34.78
N GLU A 65 -73.50 19.49 34.83
CA GLU A 65 -73.35 20.69 34.01
C GLU A 65 -72.10 21.50 34.41
N PHE A 66 -71.80 21.58 35.71
CA PHE A 66 -70.56 22.18 36.23
C PHE A 66 -69.32 21.43 35.71
N VAL A 67 -69.28 20.10 35.84
CA VAL A 67 -68.16 19.29 35.36
C VAL A 67 -67.96 19.45 33.85
N ARG A 68 -69.02 19.39 33.05
CA ARG A 68 -68.92 19.62 31.59
C ARG A 68 -68.35 21.00 31.25
N ARG A 69 -68.80 22.04 31.96
CA ARG A 69 -68.29 23.39 31.76
C ARG A 69 -66.80 23.50 32.09
N GLU A 70 -66.35 22.91 33.21
CA GLU A 70 -64.95 22.92 33.61
C GLU A 70 -64.07 22.11 32.64
N PHE A 71 -64.55 20.96 32.14
CA PHE A 71 -63.84 20.20 31.09
C PHE A 71 -63.73 20.98 29.79
N THR A 72 -64.79 21.65 29.34
CA THR A 72 -64.72 22.50 28.14
C THR A 72 -63.80 23.71 28.37
N ALA A 73 -63.74 24.27 29.58
CA ALA A 73 -62.79 25.32 29.91
C ALA A 73 -61.34 24.81 29.89
N MET A 74 -61.10 23.60 30.40
CA MET A 74 -59.80 22.94 30.36
C MET A 74 -59.35 22.61 28.93
N GLU A 75 -60.25 22.08 28.08
CA GLU A 75 -59.96 21.80 26.66
C GLU A 75 -59.55 23.07 25.91
N ARG A 76 -60.21 24.20 26.18
CA ARG A 76 -59.84 25.51 25.62
C ARG A 76 -58.48 25.96 26.12
N ALA A 77 -58.22 25.92 27.42
CA ALA A 77 -56.95 26.32 27.99
C ALA A 77 -55.78 25.47 27.46
N VAL A 78 -55.97 24.16 27.31
CA VAL A 78 -54.95 23.27 26.71
C VAL A 78 -54.71 23.60 25.24
N SER A 79 -55.78 23.89 24.48
CA SER A 79 -55.63 24.26 23.07
C SER A 79 -54.89 25.59 22.89
N GLU A 80 -55.16 26.56 23.76
CA GLU A 80 -54.46 27.86 23.78
C GLU A 80 -52.97 27.68 24.09
N ILE A 81 -52.62 26.84 25.09
CA ILE A 81 -51.22 26.56 25.42
C ILE A 81 -50.49 25.85 24.26
N ILE A 82 -51.15 24.91 23.59
CA ILE A 82 -50.54 24.21 22.45
C ILE A 82 -50.25 25.20 21.32
N GLN A 83 -51.17 26.12 21.02
CA GLN A 83 -50.95 27.15 20.00
C GLN A 83 -49.78 28.07 20.37
N GLU A 84 -49.70 28.50 21.62
CA GLU A 84 -48.58 29.33 22.10
C GLU A 84 -47.23 28.60 21.96
N ILE A 85 -47.17 27.30 22.31
CA ILE A 85 -45.96 26.50 22.15
C ILE A 85 -45.61 26.29 20.66
N GLU A 86 -46.60 26.05 19.80
CA GLU A 86 -46.37 25.91 18.36
C GLU A 86 -45.82 27.22 17.76
N GLU A 87 -46.38 28.36 18.15
CA GLU A 87 -45.89 29.69 17.74
C GLU A 87 -44.46 29.94 18.25
N ASP A 88 -44.16 29.61 19.51
CA ASP A 88 -42.81 29.76 20.09
C ASP A 88 -41.78 28.86 19.40
N ILE A 89 -42.16 27.60 19.10
CA ILE A 89 -41.27 26.66 18.41
C ILE A 89 -41.01 27.15 16.98
N GLU A 90 -42.03 27.57 16.24
CA GLU A 90 -41.87 28.07 14.88
C GLU A 90 -41.03 29.37 14.87
N SER A 91 -41.28 30.29 15.79
CA SER A 91 -40.51 31.54 15.91
C SER A 91 -39.05 31.29 16.29
N THR A 92 -38.75 30.24 17.04
CA THR A 92 -37.38 29.95 17.50
C THR A 92 -36.63 29.06 16.52
N PHE A 93 -37.28 28.01 16.02
CA PHE A 93 -36.68 26.88 15.30
C PHE A 93 -37.25 26.66 13.90
N GLY A 94 -38.24 27.43 13.46
CA GLY A 94 -38.72 27.40 12.08
C GLY A 94 -37.64 27.82 11.08
N ASP A 95 -37.93 27.66 9.79
CA ASP A 95 -36.98 27.95 8.71
C ASP A 95 -36.53 29.43 8.70
N ASP A 96 -37.41 30.34 9.16
CA ASP A 96 -37.13 31.77 9.37
C ASP A 96 -37.03 32.14 10.87
N GLY A 97 -36.80 31.15 11.73
CA GLY A 97 -36.73 31.34 13.19
C GLY A 97 -35.40 31.95 13.65
N GLU A 98 -35.38 32.41 14.90
CA GLU A 98 -34.20 33.08 15.49
C GLU A 98 -32.90 32.26 15.37
N VAL A 99 -32.99 30.93 15.51
CA VAL A 99 -31.81 30.05 15.42
C VAL A 99 -31.28 29.96 13.99
N ALA A 100 -32.16 29.88 13.00
CA ALA A 100 -31.77 29.83 11.59
C ALA A 100 -31.08 31.13 11.17
N GLU A 101 -31.64 32.28 11.58
CA GLU A 101 -31.07 33.60 11.29
C GLU A 101 -29.69 33.78 11.97
N LEU A 102 -29.53 33.30 13.21
CA LEU A 102 -28.26 33.33 13.93
C LEU A 102 -27.19 32.43 13.27
N LEU A 103 -27.59 31.24 12.81
CA LEU A 103 -26.69 30.33 12.11
C LEU A 103 -26.25 30.92 10.77
N GLU A 104 -27.15 31.52 9.99
CA GLU A 104 -26.80 32.19 8.74
C GLU A 104 -25.88 33.40 8.99
N GLN A 105 -26.17 34.21 10.01
CA GLN A 105 -25.35 35.37 10.38
C GLN A 105 -23.90 34.99 10.74
N HIS A 106 -23.70 33.86 11.42
CA HIS A 106 -22.37 33.44 11.86
C HIS A 106 -21.68 32.48 10.90
N PHE A 107 -22.40 31.55 10.29
CA PHE A 107 -21.88 30.42 9.53
C PHE A 107 -22.39 30.33 8.08
N GLY A 108 -23.30 31.22 7.67
CA GLY A 108 -23.71 31.34 6.27
C GLY A 108 -22.57 31.77 5.35
N GLU A 109 -22.82 31.80 4.04
CA GLU A 109 -21.79 32.10 3.02
C GLU A 109 -21.12 33.48 3.26
N ASP A 110 -21.86 34.46 3.76
CA ASP A 110 -21.37 35.80 4.13
C ASP A 110 -21.24 36.02 5.66
N GLY A 111 -21.28 34.92 6.42
CA GLY A 111 -21.30 34.93 7.88
C GLY A 111 -20.04 35.54 8.50
N GLU A 112 -20.12 35.88 9.79
CA GLU A 112 -18.95 36.42 10.52
C GLU A 112 -17.74 35.46 10.50
N PHE A 113 -17.99 34.15 10.58
CA PHE A 113 -16.94 33.15 10.54
C PHE A 113 -16.25 33.10 9.17
N ALA A 114 -17.02 33.08 8.07
CA ALA A 114 -16.49 33.10 6.71
C ALA A 114 -15.62 34.33 6.48
N ARG A 115 -16.12 35.53 6.84
CA ARG A 115 -15.37 36.79 6.73
C ARG A 115 -14.07 36.80 7.55
N ARG A 116 -14.07 36.23 8.76
CA ARG A 116 -12.84 36.11 9.57
C ARG A 116 -11.88 35.10 8.97
N LEU A 117 -12.37 33.99 8.44
CA LEU A 117 -11.57 32.97 7.79
C LEU A 117 -10.90 33.52 6.53
N ASP A 118 -11.64 34.24 5.69
CA ASP A 118 -11.10 34.90 4.50
C ASP A 118 -10.11 36.02 4.85
N ALA A 119 -10.35 36.77 5.93
CA ALA A 119 -9.40 37.79 6.39
C ALA A 119 -8.05 37.17 6.82
N GLU A 120 -8.09 36.03 7.48
CA GLU A 120 -6.88 35.37 8.00
C GLU A 120 -6.18 34.51 6.92
N LEU A 121 -6.94 33.73 6.16
CA LEU A 121 -6.44 32.75 5.19
C LEU A 121 -6.44 33.24 3.74
N GLY A 122 -7.04 34.40 3.45
CA GLY A 122 -7.35 34.85 2.10
C GLY A 122 -8.66 34.28 1.58
N GLU A 123 -9.29 34.96 0.62
CA GLU A 123 -10.49 34.45 -0.07
C GLU A 123 -10.19 33.05 -0.60
N ASN A 124 -11.03 32.05 -0.26
CA ASN A 124 -10.81 30.63 -0.59
C ASN A 124 -9.46 30.03 -0.13
N GLY A 125 -8.82 30.62 0.88
CA GLY A 125 -7.53 30.17 1.40
C GLY A 125 -6.33 30.55 0.55
N GLU A 126 -6.46 31.52 -0.36
CA GLU A 126 -5.40 31.96 -1.28
C GLU A 126 -4.07 32.32 -0.59
N ARG A 127 -4.12 32.96 0.59
CA ARG A 127 -2.89 33.32 1.33
C ARG A 127 -2.20 32.07 1.89
N PHE A 128 -2.98 31.07 2.32
CA PHE A 128 -2.45 29.80 2.78
C PHE A 128 -1.85 28.98 1.63
N GLN A 129 -2.54 28.93 0.48
CA GLN A 129 -2.04 28.30 -0.74
C GLN A 129 -0.75 28.96 -1.22
N SER A 130 -0.74 30.30 -1.30
CA SER A 130 0.45 31.07 -1.68
C SER A 130 1.61 30.89 -0.71
N ALA A 131 1.34 30.75 0.60
CA ALA A 131 2.38 30.52 1.61
C ALA A 131 3.02 29.13 1.54
N LEU A 132 2.33 28.16 0.93
CA LEU A 132 2.80 26.78 0.75
C LEU A 132 3.10 26.42 -0.71
N ASP A 133 2.98 27.38 -1.63
CA ASP A 133 3.20 27.16 -3.05
C ASP A 133 4.67 26.77 -3.30
N PRO A 134 4.95 25.58 -3.88
CA PRO A 134 6.30 25.13 -4.20
C PRO A 134 7.00 25.95 -5.28
N ASP A 135 6.27 26.76 -6.04
CA ASP A 135 6.80 27.57 -7.15
C ASP A 135 7.05 29.04 -6.75
N VAL A 136 6.67 29.43 -5.54
CA VAL A 136 6.95 30.77 -5.00
C VAL A 136 8.23 30.76 -4.17
N ASP A 137 9.19 31.60 -4.57
CA ASP A 137 10.50 31.69 -3.92
C ASP A 137 10.39 32.07 -2.44
N GLY A 138 11.05 31.29 -1.58
CA GLY A 138 11.11 31.54 -0.14
C GLY A 138 9.97 30.94 0.68
N THR A 139 9.01 30.23 0.09
CA THR A 139 8.05 29.42 0.86
C THR A 139 8.74 28.19 1.47
N PRO A 140 8.20 27.60 2.56
CA PRO A 140 8.73 26.35 3.12
C PRO A 140 8.78 25.21 2.09
N THR A 141 7.76 25.11 1.23
CA THR A 141 7.65 24.06 0.21
C THR A 141 8.64 24.30 -0.94
N ASN A 142 8.84 25.55 -1.35
CA ASN A 142 9.86 25.92 -2.34
C ASN A 142 11.27 25.63 -1.80
N ARG A 143 11.57 25.98 -0.54
CA ARG A 143 12.87 25.61 0.08
C ARG A 143 13.09 24.11 0.14
N LEU A 144 12.04 23.33 0.44
CA LEU A 144 12.12 21.87 0.40
C LEU A 144 12.35 21.36 -1.03
N LYS A 145 11.66 21.91 -2.02
CA LYS A 145 11.85 21.61 -3.45
C LYS A 145 13.27 21.94 -3.90
N GLU A 146 13.80 23.09 -3.52
CA GLU A 146 15.17 23.52 -3.82
C GLU A 146 16.20 22.62 -3.14
N PHE A 147 16.01 22.29 -1.86
CA PHE A 147 16.85 21.33 -1.13
C PHE A 147 16.88 19.96 -1.83
N LEU A 148 15.72 19.42 -2.20
CA LEU A 148 15.62 18.15 -2.94
C LEU A 148 16.22 18.25 -4.34
N ARG A 149 16.10 19.40 -5.01
CA ARG A 149 16.60 19.59 -6.38
C ARG A 149 18.10 19.85 -6.44
N ASN A 150 18.66 20.51 -5.44
CA ASN A 150 20.05 20.94 -5.42
C ASN A 150 20.89 20.03 -4.55
N ASP A 151 20.55 19.85 -3.27
CA ASP A 151 21.42 19.11 -2.35
C ASP A 151 21.38 17.62 -2.63
N VAL A 152 20.19 17.02 -2.75
CA VAL A 152 20.07 15.58 -3.06
C VAL A 152 20.60 15.28 -4.47
N ARG A 153 20.41 16.18 -5.45
CA ARG A 153 20.91 15.98 -6.81
C ARG A 153 22.42 16.14 -6.91
N GLU A 154 23.01 17.11 -6.21
CA GLU A 154 24.47 17.26 -6.15
C GLU A 154 25.11 16.12 -5.37
N GLU A 155 24.51 15.67 -4.27
CA GLU A 155 24.99 14.52 -3.50
C GLU A 155 24.90 13.23 -4.34
N LEU A 156 23.79 12.98 -5.03
CA LEU A 156 23.65 11.88 -6.00
C LEU A 156 24.64 11.99 -7.15
N ARG A 157 24.83 13.18 -7.74
CA ARG A 157 25.82 13.39 -8.81
C ARG A 157 27.24 13.16 -8.33
N ASN A 158 27.56 13.59 -7.12
CA ASN A 158 28.89 13.42 -6.55
C ASN A 158 29.13 11.94 -6.20
N GLU A 159 28.14 11.22 -5.70
CA GLU A 159 28.24 9.76 -5.51
C GLU A 159 28.30 9.00 -6.83
N ILE A 160 27.49 9.36 -7.83
CA ILE A 160 27.55 8.76 -9.18
C ILE A 160 28.90 9.07 -9.83
N ARG A 161 29.46 10.28 -9.66
CA ARG A 161 30.79 10.64 -10.15
C ARG A 161 31.88 9.88 -9.39
N SER A 162 31.77 9.74 -8.07
CA SER A 162 32.68 8.94 -7.23
C SER A 162 32.67 7.46 -7.63
N ILE A 163 31.49 6.92 -7.96
CA ILE A 163 31.31 5.57 -8.48
C ILE A 163 31.89 5.46 -9.89
N HIS A 164 31.60 6.40 -10.80
CA HIS A 164 32.22 6.46 -12.13
C HIS A 164 33.74 6.57 -12.03
N GLU A 165 34.30 7.45 -11.22
CA GLU A 165 35.75 7.60 -11.06
C GLU A 165 36.42 6.39 -10.39
N LYS A 166 35.67 5.59 -9.62
CA LYS A 166 36.13 4.30 -9.08
C LYS A 166 36.02 3.20 -10.13
N LEU A 167 34.94 3.17 -10.91
CA LEU A 167 34.76 2.27 -12.04
C LEU A 167 35.77 2.57 -13.12
N ASP A 168 35.92 3.81 -13.59
CA ASP A 168 36.96 4.27 -14.52
C ASP A 168 38.36 4.01 -13.98
N ARG A 169 38.60 4.03 -12.66
CA ARG A 169 39.90 3.60 -12.09
C ARG A 169 40.04 2.09 -12.07
N GLU A 170 38.98 1.34 -11.79
CA GLU A 170 38.97 -0.13 -11.90
C GLU A 170 39.09 -0.57 -13.37
N ASP A 171 38.48 0.15 -14.30
CA ASP A 171 38.45 -0.03 -15.75
C ASP A 171 39.72 0.53 -16.39
N ALA A 172 40.36 1.57 -15.85
CA ALA A 172 41.69 1.99 -16.28
C ALA A 172 42.80 1.14 -15.65
N GLN A 173 42.62 0.65 -14.41
CA GLN A 173 43.52 -0.37 -13.84
C GLN A 173 43.30 -1.74 -14.50
N ALA A 174 42.08 -2.03 -14.96
CA ALA A 174 41.74 -3.18 -15.77
C ALA A 174 42.25 -2.97 -17.20
N ALA A 175 42.04 -1.84 -17.87
CA ALA A 175 42.52 -1.55 -19.22
C ALA A 175 44.06 -1.40 -19.31
N VAL A 176 44.73 -0.98 -18.23
CA VAL A 176 46.21 -1.05 -18.13
C VAL A 176 46.69 -2.50 -17.86
N ARG A 177 45.80 -3.40 -17.42
CA ARG A 177 46.06 -4.83 -17.18
C ARG A 177 45.37 -5.80 -18.15
N GLN A 178 44.56 -5.29 -19.07
CA GLN A 178 43.76 -6.08 -19.99
C GLN A 178 44.15 -5.63 -21.37
N ARG A 179 44.99 -6.44 -21.99
CA ARG A 179 44.92 -6.56 -23.45
C ARG A 179 43.53 -7.15 -23.69
N THR A 180 42.58 -6.32 -24.11
CA THR A 180 41.28 -6.82 -24.58
C THR A 180 41.56 -7.65 -25.83
N PRO A 181 41.18 -8.93 -25.88
CA PRO A 181 41.13 -9.63 -27.14
C PRO A 181 40.01 -9.02 -27.98
N LEU A 182 40.32 -8.68 -29.23
CA LEU A 182 39.28 -8.30 -30.17
C LEU A 182 38.37 -9.52 -30.42
N LYS A 183 37.05 -9.30 -30.45
CA LYS A 183 36.04 -10.24 -30.97
C LYS A 183 36.60 -10.94 -32.23
N GLY A 184 36.86 -12.25 -32.11
CA GLY A 184 37.39 -13.11 -33.17
C GLY A 184 38.76 -13.76 -32.92
N ALA A 185 39.35 -13.63 -31.73
CA ALA A 185 40.49 -14.45 -31.29
C ALA A 185 40.04 -15.86 -30.83
N ASP A 186 40.92 -16.86 -30.85
CA ASP A 186 40.62 -18.20 -30.34
C ASP A 186 40.42 -18.12 -28.82
N PHE A 187 39.26 -18.59 -28.31
CA PHE A 187 38.95 -18.59 -26.88
C PHE A 187 40.03 -19.29 -26.05
N GLU A 188 40.70 -20.29 -26.64
CA GLU A 188 41.86 -20.96 -26.05
C GLU A 188 43.04 -20.01 -25.82
N ASP A 189 43.40 -19.15 -26.79
CA ASP A 189 44.50 -18.18 -26.67
C ASP A 189 44.21 -17.12 -25.58
N ASP A 190 42.95 -16.71 -25.49
CA ASP A 190 42.50 -15.75 -24.48
C ASP A 190 42.56 -16.36 -23.08
N LEU A 191 42.11 -17.61 -22.97
CA LEU A 191 42.19 -18.35 -21.72
C LEU A 191 43.63 -18.62 -21.32
N GLU A 192 44.53 -18.93 -22.25
CA GLU A 192 45.96 -19.10 -22.00
C GLU A 192 46.53 -17.85 -21.32
N THR A 193 46.28 -16.67 -21.90
CA THR A 193 46.74 -15.38 -21.34
C THR A 193 46.18 -15.17 -19.93
N LEU A 194 44.90 -15.46 -19.71
CA LEU A 194 44.26 -15.32 -18.40
C LEU A 194 44.82 -16.29 -17.36
N LEU A 195 45.15 -17.52 -17.77
CA LEU A 195 45.76 -18.53 -16.90
C LEU A 195 47.22 -18.19 -16.57
N GLU A 196 48.00 -17.69 -17.53
CA GLU A 196 49.36 -17.19 -17.30
C GLU A 196 49.35 -16.04 -16.28
N ASP A 197 48.46 -15.06 -16.46
CA ASP A 197 48.28 -13.95 -15.52
C ASP A 197 47.83 -14.43 -14.13
N LEU A 198 47.05 -15.51 -14.06
CA LEU A 198 46.56 -16.09 -12.81
C LEU A 198 47.68 -16.72 -11.98
N VAL A 199 48.62 -17.42 -12.64
CA VAL A 199 49.79 -18.04 -11.98
C VAL A 199 50.97 -17.06 -11.85
N HIS A 200 50.91 -15.90 -12.51
CA HIS A 200 51.97 -14.91 -12.47
C HIS A 200 52.24 -14.43 -11.02
N GLY A 201 53.46 -14.70 -10.54
CA GLY A 201 53.88 -14.34 -9.19
C GLY A 201 53.45 -15.33 -8.10
N SER A 202 52.80 -16.44 -8.46
CA SER A 202 52.65 -17.60 -7.58
C SER A 202 53.77 -18.62 -7.83
N THR A 203 53.76 -19.72 -7.08
CA THR A 203 54.64 -20.88 -7.30
C THR A 203 54.07 -21.88 -8.30
N ASP A 204 52.84 -21.65 -8.78
CA ASP A 204 52.12 -22.56 -9.66
C ASP A 204 52.58 -22.38 -11.11
N THR A 205 52.43 -23.41 -11.92
CA THR A 205 52.83 -23.38 -13.34
C THR A 205 51.67 -23.82 -14.22
N VAL A 206 51.47 -23.16 -15.37
CA VAL A 206 50.52 -23.57 -16.41
C VAL A 206 51.27 -24.10 -17.63
N GLU A 207 50.77 -25.17 -18.23
CA GLU A 207 51.27 -25.77 -19.46
C GLU A 207 50.12 -25.92 -20.47
N TYR A 208 50.30 -25.43 -21.70
CA TYR A 208 49.40 -25.72 -22.82
C TYR A 208 49.66 -27.13 -23.36
N THR A 209 48.62 -27.96 -23.36
CA THR A 209 48.68 -29.38 -23.71
C THR A 209 47.76 -29.80 -24.85
N GLY A 210 46.83 -28.93 -25.30
CA GLY A 210 45.82 -29.24 -26.34
C GLY A 210 46.40 -29.74 -27.68
N GLY A 211 47.64 -29.37 -28.01
CA GLY A 211 48.34 -29.84 -29.21
C GLY A 211 49.05 -31.21 -29.12
N ASN A 212 49.13 -31.81 -27.93
CA ASN A 212 49.94 -33.00 -27.66
C ASN A 212 49.10 -34.16 -27.13
N GLU A 213 49.40 -35.38 -27.62
CA GLU A 213 48.85 -36.61 -27.03
C GLU A 213 49.23 -36.70 -25.55
N GLY A 214 48.26 -37.08 -24.70
CA GLY A 214 48.49 -37.33 -23.28
C GLY A 214 48.86 -38.80 -23.01
N GLU A 215 48.55 -39.26 -21.80
CA GLU A 215 48.79 -40.64 -21.38
C GLU A 215 47.91 -41.65 -22.14
N LEU A 216 46.74 -41.20 -22.63
CA LEU A 216 45.87 -42.00 -23.48
C LEU A 216 46.24 -41.82 -24.96
N SER A 217 46.65 -42.93 -25.59
CA SER A 217 47.10 -42.91 -27.00
C SER A 217 46.03 -42.35 -27.94
N GLY A 218 46.43 -41.37 -28.76
CA GLY A 218 45.56 -40.71 -29.73
C GLY A 218 44.52 -39.75 -29.14
N ARG A 219 44.65 -39.35 -27.87
CA ARG A 219 43.74 -38.40 -27.20
C ARG A 219 44.47 -37.12 -26.82
N ASN A 220 43.88 -36.00 -27.23
CA ASN A 220 44.41 -34.65 -27.00
C ASN A 220 43.55 -33.84 -26.01
N VAL A 221 42.61 -34.49 -25.31
CA VAL A 221 41.70 -33.84 -24.36
C VAL A 221 42.48 -33.31 -23.15
N GLY A 222 42.08 -32.16 -22.61
CA GLY A 222 42.79 -31.37 -21.63
C GLY A 222 43.69 -30.35 -22.32
N ASP A 223 43.17 -29.14 -22.48
CA ASP A 223 43.82 -28.03 -23.20
C ASP A 223 44.97 -27.42 -22.39
N PHE A 224 44.80 -27.31 -21.07
CA PHE A 224 45.86 -26.84 -20.16
C PHE A 224 45.99 -27.73 -18.95
N VAL A 225 47.19 -27.75 -18.36
CA VAL A 225 47.44 -28.35 -17.05
C VAL A 225 48.10 -27.34 -16.14
N ILE A 226 47.51 -27.13 -14.96
CA ILE A 226 48.07 -26.29 -13.91
C ILE A 226 48.68 -27.20 -12.84
N THR A 227 49.97 -27.04 -12.55
CA THR A 227 50.65 -27.74 -11.46
C THR A 227 50.82 -26.80 -10.27
N LEU A 228 50.31 -27.23 -9.11
CA LEU A 228 50.39 -26.47 -7.87
C LEU A 228 51.81 -26.55 -7.30
N GLY A 229 52.45 -25.41 -7.05
CA GLY A 229 53.87 -25.38 -6.66
C GLY A 229 54.15 -25.83 -5.22
N ASP A 230 53.14 -25.81 -4.36
CA ASP A 230 53.24 -26.23 -2.96
C ASP A 230 53.03 -27.73 -2.76
N THR A 231 52.18 -28.36 -3.57
CA THR A 231 51.79 -29.76 -3.39
C THR A 231 52.09 -30.68 -4.59
N ASN A 232 52.49 -30.13 -5.73
CA ASN A 232 52.68 -30.81 -7.03
C ASN A 232 51.44 -31.50 -7.60
N GLN A 233 50.24 -31.26 -7.05
CA GLN A 233 49.02 -31.74 -7.68
C GLN A 233 48.74 -31.02 -9.00
N ARG A 234 47.98 -31.68 -9.87
CA ARG A 234 47.68 -31.22 -11.22
C ARG A 234 46.18 -30.96 -11.38
N ILE A 235 45.83 -29.83 -11.98
CA ILE A 235 44.48 -29.46 -12.35
C ILE A 235 44.44 -29.40 -13.87
N VAL A 236 43.62 -30.24 -14.50
CA VAL A 236 43.39 -30.18 -15.95
C VAL A 236 42.32 -29.15 -16.26
N VAL A 237 42.52 -28.34 -17.30
CA VAL A 237 41.58 -27.33 -17.77
C VAL A 237 41.15 -27.70 -19.18
N GLU A 238 39.85 -27.69 -19.42
CA GLU A 238 39.23 -27.87 -20.74
C GLU A 238 38.46 -26.60 -21.09
N ALA A 239 38.71 -26.03 -22.27
CA ALA A 239 38.19 -24.74 -22.72
C ALA A 239 37.16 -24.93 -23.84
N LYS A 240 35.92 -24.48 -23.66
CA LYS A 240 34.85 -24.60 -24.68
C LYS A 240 34.19 -23.28 -25.03
N SER A 241 34.09 -23.01 -26.33
CA SER A 241 33.40 -21.86 -26.92
C SER A 241 32.14 -22.25 -27.71
N GLU A 242 31.64 -23.48 -27.55
CA GLU A 242 30.48 -23.98 -28.30
C GLU A 242 29.26 -24.30 -27.40
N GLN A 243 28.06 -24.11 -27.97
CA GLN A 243 26.79 -24.46 -27.32
C GLN A 243 26.48 -25.96 -27.32
N GLY A 244 25.52 -26.36 -26.47
CA GLY A 244 24.88 -27.68 -26.55
C GLY A 244 25.53 -28.76 -25.68
N TYR A 245 26.29 -28.36 -24.66
CA TYR A 245 26.79 -29.30 -23.67
C TYR A 245 25.68 -29.75 -22.73
N SER A 246 25.73 -31.01 -22.31
CA SER A 246 24.85 -31.57 -21.30
C SER A 246 25.68 -32.00 -20.10
N GLN A 247 25.07 -32.03 -18.91
CA GLN A 247 25.77 -32.46 -17.70
C GLN A 247 26.49 -33.82 -17.85
N PRO A 248 25.88 -34.87 -18.46
CA PRO A 248 26.59 -36.12 -18.69
C PRO A 248 27.80 -36.00 -19.63
N ARG A 249 27.69 -35.15 -20.67
CA ARG A 249 28.77 -34.93 -21.64
C ARG A 249 29.96 -34.22 -20.98
N ILE A 250 29.70 -33.16 -20.21
CA ILE A 250 30.74 -32.43 -19.45
C ILE A 250 31.47 -33.41 -18.54
N LYS A 251 30.73 -34.24 -17.81
CA LYS A 251 31.31 -35.23 -16.90
C LYS A 251 32.22 -36.23 -17.63
N SER A 252 31.73 -36.87 -18.70
CA SER A 252 32.52 -37.87 -19.42
C SER A 252 33.78 -37.30 -20.05
N GLU A 253 33.71 -36.06 -20.56
CA GLU A 253 34.86 -35.39 -21.20
C GLU A 253 35.92 -35.01 -20.17
N MET A 254 35.49 -34.52 -19.00
CA MET A 254 36.41 -34.20 -17.91
C MET A 254 37.01 -35.44 -17.24
N GLU A 255 36.26 -36.54 -17.13
CA GLU A 255 36.82 -37.82 -16.66
C GLU A 255 37.93 -38.31 -17.60
N GLU A 256 37.73 -38.21 -18.92
CA GLU A 256 38.75 -38.53 -19.93
C GLU A 256 39.95 -37.57 -19.83
N ALA A 257 39.72 -36.26 -19.66
CA ALA A 257 40.78 -35.26 -19.51
C ALA A 257 41.65 -35.51 -18.26
N ILE A 258 41.01 -35.82 -17.13
CA ILE A 258 41.66 -36.11 -15.86
C ILE A 258 42.56 -37.35 -15.99
N GLU A 259 42.05 -38.43 -16.60
CA GLU A 259 42.83 -39.65 -16.85
C GLU A 259 43.96 -39.40 -17.87
N ASN A 260 43.68 -38.68 -18.96
CA ASN A 260 44.66 -38.40 -20.01
C ASN A 260 45.83 -37.54 -19.52
N ARG A 261 45.60 -36.66 -18.56
CA ARG A 261 46.60 -35.71 -18.05
C ARG A 261 47.14 -36.07 -16.67
N ASP A 262 46.78 -37.23 -16.11
CA ASP A 262 47.15 -37.63 -14.73
C ASP A 262 46.90 -36.49 -13.74
N ALA A 263 45.69 -35.94 -13.78
CA ALA A 263 45.27 -34.80 -12.97
C ALA A 263 44.49 -35.24 -11.73
N ASP A 264 44.49 -34.41 -10.70
CA ASP A 264 43.77 -34.63 -9.45
C ASP A 264 42.38 -33.98 -9.46
N TYR A 265 42.17 -32.99 -10.34
CA TYR A 265 40.93 -32.24 -10.45
C TYR A 265 40.75 -31.68 -11.87
N GLY A 266 39.50 -31.57 -12.32
CA GLY A 266 39.14 -31.03 -13.63
C GLY A 266 38.42 -29.68 -13.54
N LEU A 267 38.83 -28.73 -14.37
CA LEU A 267 38.19 -27.42 -14.54
C LEU A 267 37.66 -27.29 -15.97
N PHE A 268 36.34 -27.39 -16.13
CA PHE A 268 35.66 -27.21 -17.41
C PHE A 268 35.22 -25.75 -17.55
N ILE A 269 35.88 -25.01 -18.43
CA ILE A 269 35.66 -23.57 -18.62
C ILE A 269 34.90 -23.37 -19.92
N THR A 270 33.71 -22.80 -19.82
CA THR A 270 33.00 -22.30 -20.98
C THR A 270 33.14 -20.80 -21.11
N GLU A 271 33.13 -20.31 -22.34
CA GLU A 271 33.06 -18.88 -22.61
C GLU A 271 31.84 -18.29 -21.91
N CYS A 272 30.63 -18.70 -22.30
CA CYS A 272 29.39 -18.17 -21.70
C CYS A 272 28.52 -19.24 -21.01
N ALA A 273 27.66 -18.77 -20.10
CA ALA A 273 26.77 -19.62 -19.30
C ALA A 273 25.63 -20.22 -20.12
N THR A 274 25.24 -19.57 -21.23
CA THR A 274 24.24 -20.10 -22.18
C THR A 274 24.69 -21.38 -22.89
N TYR A 275 25.99 -21.69 -22.89
CA TYR A 275 26.53 -22.86 -23.58
C TYR A 275 26.28 -24.17 -22.81
N VAL A 276 25.98 -24.04 -21.52
CA VAL A 276 25.70 -25.14 -20.60
C VAL A 276 24.25 -25.10 -20.10
N PRO A 277 23.69 -26.22 -19.60
CA PRO A 277 22.32 -26.23 -19.10
C PRO A 277 22.16 -25.31 -17.89
N ASN A 278 20.97 -24.74 -17.69
CA ASN A 278 20.63 -23.89 -16.53
C ASN A 278 20.98 -24.49 -15.16
N LYS A 279 20.99 -25.84 -15.05
CA LYS A 279 21.39 -26.56 -13.82
C LYS A 279 22.89 -26.51 -13.53
N VAL A 280 23.71 -26.23 -14.53
CA VAL A 280 25.17 -26.05 -14.42
C VAL A 280 25.46 -24.56 -14.20
N GLY A 281 24.87 -23.69 -15.04
CA GLY A 281 24.97 -22.25 -14.87
C GLY A 281 26.42 -21.75 -14.83
N TYR A 282 26.70 -20.79 -13.94
CA TYR A 282 28.00 -20.12 -13.83
C TYR A 282 29.07 -20.93 -13.10
N LEU A 283 28.67 -21.75 -12.14
CA LEU A 283 29.58 -22.50 -11.28
C LEU A 283 28.85 -23.74 -10.77
N GLN A 284 29.32 -24.92 -11.15
CA GLN A 284 28.76 -26.17 -10.67
C GLN A 284 29.85 -27.22 -10.51
N GLU A 285 29.89 -27.84 -9.33
CA GLU A 285 30.77 -28.96 -9.04
C GLU A 285 30.06 -30.30 -9.29
N PHE A 286 30.78 -31.25 -9.88
CA PHE A 286 30.37 -32.63 -10.09
C PHE A 286 31.32 -33.58 -9.36
N ASP A 287 30.73 -34.50 -8.59
CA ASP A 287 31.40 -35.62 -7.92
C ASP A 287 32.62 -35.26 -7.05
N GLY A 288 32.75 -33.97 -6.68
CA GLY A 288 33.86 -33.46 -5.87
C GLY A 288 35.21 -33.42 -6.58
N GLN A 289 35.26 -33.65 -7.90
CA GLN A 289 36.49 -33.71 -8.68
C GLN A 289 36.46 -32.89 -9.98
N ILE A 290 35.29 -32.38 -10.37
CA ILE A 290 35.12 -31.59 -11.60
C ILE A 290 34.37 -30.31 -11.25
N LEU A 291 34.87 -29.16 -11.70
CA LEU A 291 34.19 -27.88 -11.62
C LEU A 291 33.92 -27.34 -13.01
N SER A 292 32.66 -27.05 -13.31
CA SER A 292 32.27 -26.29 -14.50
C SER A 292 32.10 -24.82 -14.14
N ILE A 293 32.69 -23.94 -14.93
CA ILE A 293 32.61 -22.49 -14.78
C ILE A 293 32.37 -21.81 -16.13
N ALA A 294 31.55 -20.77 -16.13
CA ALA A 294 31.35 -19.89 -17.29
C ALA A 294 31.93 -18.50 -17.02
N LEU A 295 32.49 -17.84 -18.03
CA LEU A 295 33.16 -16.53 -17.89
C LEU A 295 32.27 -15.32 -18.28
N CYS A 296 31.22 -15.53 -19.08
CA CYS A 296 30.15 -14.55 -19.40
C CYS A 296 28.74 -15.13 -19.14
N GLU A 297 27.70 -14.27 -19.12
CA GLU A 297 26.30 -14.75 -19.20
C GLU A 297 25.99 -15.16 -20.63
N ASP A 298 26.18 -14.21 -21.55
CA ASP A 298 25.82 -14.29 -22.97
C ASP A 298 26.99 -13.90 -23.89
N GLU A 299 26.92 -14.29 -25.17
CA GLU A 299 27.95 -14.01 -26.19
C GLU A 299 28.22 -12.51 -26.42
N ASP A 300 27.29 -11.66 -26.00
CA ASP A 300 27.39 -10.21 -26.10
C ASP A 300 28.05 -9.57 -24.85
N ASP A 301 28.27 -10.33 -23.79
CA ASP A 301 28.94 -9.86 -22.58
C ASP A 301 30.47 -10.00 -22.67
N GLU A 302 31.18 -9.13 -21.97
CA GLU A 302 32.62 -9.28 -21.77
C GLU A 302 32.93 -10.45 -20.80
N ILE A 303 33.97 -11.22 -21.14
CA ILE A 303 34.59 -12.22 -20.27
C ILE A 303 35.01 -11.53 -18.96
N ASP A 304 34.64 -12.10 -17.82
CA ASP A 304 35.03 -11.61 -16.50
C ASP A 304 36.15 -12.48 -15.90
N PRO A 305 37.42 -12.02 -15.91
CA PRO A 305 38.57 -12.77 -15.35
C PRO A 305 38.42 -13.11 -13.87
N ARG A 306 37.56 -12.40 -13.14
CA ARG A 306 37.33 -12.67 -11.70
C ARG A 306 36.65 -14.03 -11.52
N LEU A 307 35.82 -14.46 -12.47
CA LEU A 307 35.20 -15.78 -12.45
C LEU A 307 36.25 -16.88 -12.58
N LEU A 308 37.17 -16.78 -13.54
CA LEU A 308 38.30 -17.71 -13.68
C LEU A 308 39.08 -17.84 -12.36
N LYS A 309 39.38 -16.71 -11.71
CA LYS A 309 40.08 -16.70 -10.42
C LYS A 309 39.30 -17.42 -9.31
N ILE A 310 37.98 -17.29 -9.28
CA ILE A 310 37.13 -18.03 -8.34
C ILE A 310 37.20 -19.53 -8.64
N GLY A 311 37.03 -19.92 -9.91
CA GLY A 311 37.08 -21.31 -10.35
C GLY A 311 38.41 -21.99 -10.02
N PHE A 312 39.53 -21.31 -10.26
CA PHE A 312 40.85 -21.81 -9.91
C PHE A 312 41.06 -21.97 -8.41
N ASN A 313 40.69 -20.96 -7.60
CA ASN A 313 40.84 -21.07 -6.15
C ASN A 313 39.98 -22.20 -5.57
N TRP A 314 38.80 -22.43 -6.15
CA TRP A 314 37.94 -23.56 -5.81
C TRP A 314 38.61 -24.89 -6.16
N ALA A 315 39.09 -25.03 -7.41
CA ALA A 315 39.78 -26.23 -7.85
C ALA A 315 41.00 -26.50 -6.98
N ARG A 316 41.87 -25.51 -6.77
CA ARG A 316 43.04 -25.60 -5.86
C ARG A 316 42.65 -26.04 -4.46
N MET A 317 41.62 -25.43 -3.87
CA MET A 317 41.12 -25.81 -2.54
C MET A 317 40.72 -27.28 -2.50
N ARG A 318 39.98 -27.76 -3.50
CA ARG A 318 39.51 -29.15 -3.58
C ARG A 318 40.66 -30.13 -3.80
N THR A 319 41.57 -29.80 -4.70
CA THR A 319 42.78 -30.57 -4.99
C THR A 319 43.65 -30.74 -3.74
N VAL A 320 43.91 -29.64 -3.03
CA VAL A 320 44.68 -29.66 -1.78
C VAL A 320 43.92 -30.41 -0.68
N GLN A 321 42.60 -30.24 -0.57
CA GLN A 321 41.77 -30.98 0.39
C GLN A 321 41.88 -32.50 0.16
N ALA A 322 41.70 -32.97 -1.08
CA ALA A 322 41.79 -34.39 -1.43
C ALA A 322 43.18 -34.97 -1.11
N TYR A 323 44.23 -34.18 -1.28
CA TYR A 323 45.59 -34.57 -0.88
C TYR A 323 45.77 -34.68 0.62
N ILE A 324 45.28 -33.71 1.41
CA ILE A 324 45.45 -33.73 2.87
C ILE A 324 44.59 -34.84 3.52
N ASP A 325 43.41 -35.13 3.00
CA ASP A 325 42.55 -36.24 3.44
C ASP A 325 43.23 -37.62 3.31
N SER A 326 44.32 -37.71 2.55
CA SER A 326 45.16 -38.91 2.41
C SER A 326 46.21 -39.07 3.54
N GLY A 327 46.38 -38.08 4.43
CA GLY A 327 47.50 -38.02 5.37
C GLY A 327 47.24 -37.49 6.80
N ASP A 328 46.21 -36.67 7.05
CA ASP A 328 45.92 -36.14 8.41
C ASP A 328 44.43 -35.80 8.66
N THR A 329 44.00 -35.76 9.92
CA THR A 329 42.61 -35.46 10.32
C THR A 329 42.25 -33.99 10.10
N VAL A 330 41.75 -33.67 8.91
CA VAL A 330 41.13 -32.38 8.60
C VAL A 330 39.68 -32.39 9.08
N ASP A 331 39.25 -31.31 9.70
CA ASP A 331 37.87 -31.15 10.18
C ASP A 331 36.94 -30.85 8.99
N ALA A 332 36.48 -31.92 8.33
CA ALA A 332 35.68 -31.87 7.11
C ALA A 332 34.39 -31.04 7.27
N GLU A 333 33.86 -30.90 8.49
CA GLU A 333 32.65 -30.13 8.77
C GLU A 333 32.90 -28.62 8.60
N VAL A 334 34.04 -28.11 9.07
CA VAL A 334 34.43 -26.70 8.92
C VAL A 334 34.65 -26.35 7.45
N ILE A 335 35.29 -27.24 6.70
CA ILE A 335 35.52 -27.05 5.26
C ILE A 335 34.19 -27.03 4.51
N GLN A 336 33.32 -28.01 4.74
CA GLN A 336 32.01 -28.07 4.07
C GLN A 336 31.16 -26.83 4.35
N SER A 337 31.18 -26.31 5.58
CA SER A 337 30.52 -25.05 5.94
C SER A 337 31.08 -23.87 5.14
N LYS A 338 32.41 -23.72 5.04
CA LYS A 338 33.03 -22.62 4.29
C LYS A 338 32.80 -22.73 2.79
N VAL A 339 32.82 -23.95 2.23
CA VAL A 339 32.46 -24.22 0.83
C VAL A 339 31.03 -23.78 0.53
N SER A 340 30.09 -24.01 1.45
CA SER A 340 28.71 -23.56 1.31
C SER A 340 28.61 -22.02 1.32
N GLU A 341 29.29 -21.35 2.26
CA GLU A 341 29.30 -19.88 2.34
C GLU A 341 29.86 -19.22 1.06
N VAL A 342 30.89 -19.83 0.45
CA VAL A 342 31.45 -19.35 -0.82
C VAL A 342 30.45 -19.51 -1.96
N ARG A 343 29.71 -20.62 -2.03
CA ARG A 343 28.64 -20.80 -3.05
C ARG A 343 27.57 -19.74 -2.92
N ASP A 344 27.08 -19.50 -1.71
CA ASP A 344 26.06 -18.48 -1.46
C ASP A 344 26.55 -17.08 -1.86
N SER A 345 27.83 -16.79 -1.61
CA SER A 345 28.46 -15.52 -2.00
C SER A 345 28.57 -15.37 -3.53
N VAL A 346 28.90 -16.44 -4.25
CA VAL A 346 28.94 -16.45 -5.72
C VAL A 346 27.53 -16.24 -6.31
N ASP A 347 26.51 -16.87 -5.73
CA ASP A 347 25.13 -16.68 -6.16
C ASP A 347 24.65 -15.23 -5.91
N GLN A 348 25.02 -14.64 -4.77
CA GLN A 348 24.75 -13.23 -4.50
C GLN A 348 25.45 -12.31 -5.50
N PHE A 349 26.72 -12.58 -5.83
CA PHE A 349 27.48 -11.83 -6.82
C PHE A 349 26.80 -11.86 -8.19
N LYS A 350 26.37 -13.03 -8.65
CA LYS A 350 25.60 -13.20 -9.90
C LYS A 350 24.33 -12.35 -9.91
N ASN A 351 23.57 -12.38 -8.82
CA ASN A 351 22.32 -11.60 -8.71
C ASN A 351 22.57 -10.09 -8.79
N ILE A 352 23.69 -9.62 -8.26
CA ILE A 352 24.09 -8.21 -8.34
C ILE A 352 24.54 -7.86 -9.76
N ARG A 353 25.39 -8.68 -10.39
CA ARG A 353 25.85 -8.47 -11.79
C ARG A 353 24.66 -8.34 -12.75
N ARG A 354 23.69 -9.25 -12.67
CA ARG A 354 22.48 -9.20 -13.51
C ARG A 354 21.67 -7.92 -13.32
N LYS A 355 21.54 -7.43 -12.08
CA LYS A 355 20.87 -6.14 -11.81
C LYS A 355 21.63 -4.97 -12.46
N CYS A 356 22.96 -4.97 -12.38
CA CYS A 356 23.78 -3.94 -13.03
C CYS A 356 23.63 -3.97 -14.57
N THR A 357 23.63 -5.15 -15.19
CA THR A 357 23.40 -5.30 -16.64
C THR A 357 22.02 -4.79 -17.04
N SER A 358 20.98 -5.14 -16.27
CA SER A 358 19.61 -4.66 -16.52
C SER A 358 19.48 -3.14 -16.38
N ILE A 359 20.15 -2.54 -15.39
CA ILE A 359 20.22 -1.08 -15.24
C ILE A 359 20.88 -0.45 -16.47
N ARG A 360 22.00 -0.99 -16.94
CA ARG A 360 22.71 -0.50 -18.13
C ARG A 360 21.82 -0.54 -19.38
N SER A 361 21.14 -1.66 -19.62
CA SER A 361 20.20 -1.79 -20.74
C SER A 361 19.03 -0.81 -20.64
N THR A 362 18.51 -0.57 -19.43
CA THR A 362 17.43 0.41 -19.20
C THR A 362 17.90 1.83 -19.50
N VAL A 363 19.10 2.20 -19.06
CA VAL A 363 19.70 3.52 -19.35
C VAL A 363 19.89 3.70 -20.86
N GLN A 364 20.42 2.68 -21.56
CA GLN A 364 20.58 2.72 -23.00
C GLN A 364 19.24 2.91 -23.73
N GLY A 365 18.18 2.24 -23.25
CA GLY A 365 16.83 2.43 -23.79
C GLY A 365 16.33 3.86 -23.64
N ILE A 366 16.56 4.50 -22.48
CA ILE A 366 16.20 5.90 -22.25
C ILE A 366 16.99 6.84 -23.17
N GLU A 367 18.28 6.58 -23.39
CA GLU A 367 19.09 7.37 -24.33
C GLU A 367 18.56 7.28 -25.76
N ASN A 368 18.22 6.07 -26.21
CA ASN A 368 17.62 5.86 -27.54
C ASN A 368 16.26 6.59 -27.66
N ASP A 369 15.41 6.51 -26.64
CA ASP A 369 14.12 7.20 -26.63
C ASP A 369 14.30 8.74 -26.68
N LEU A 370 15.34 9.28 -26.03
CA LEU A 370 15.67 10.70 -26.09
C LEU A 370 16.16 11.13 -27.48
N ASP A 371 17.00 10.30 -28.11
CA ASP A 371 17.49 10.53 -29.47
C ASP A 371 16.32 10.52 -30.48
N ASP A 372 15.37 9.59 -30.32
CA ASP A 372 14.16 9.51 -31.14
C ASP A 372 13.27 10.75 -30.97
N ILE A 373 13.05 11.20 -29.73
CA ILE A 373 12.30 12.44 -29.44
C ILE A 373 13.01 13.66 -30.06
N GLU A 374 14.33 13.75 -29.96
CA GLU A 374 15.10 14.83 -30.58
C GLU A 374 14.97 14.82 -32.10
N ALA A 375 15.02 13.65 -32.73
CA ALA A 375 14.84 13.49 -34.17
C ALA A 375 13.43 13.93 -34.62
N ASP A 376 12.39 13.56 -33.87
CA ASP A 376 11.01 13.95 -34.16
C ASP A 376 10.80 15.47 -34.03
N ILE A 377 11.28 16.09 -32.95
CA ILE A 377 11.21 17.55 -32.77
C ILE A 377 11.89 18.28 -33.94
N ASN A 378 13.09 17.82 -34.33
CA ASN A 378 13.82 18.42 -35.43
C ASN A 378 13.11 18.24 -36.78
N SER A 379 12.49 17.08 -37.00
CA SER A 379 11.66 16.81 -38.19
C SER A 379 10.49 17.78 -38.27
N ASP A 380 9.74 17.94 -37.18
CA ASP A 380 8.58 18.83 -37.10
C ASP A 380 8.97 20.30 -37.31
N LEU A 381 10.05 20.76 -36.66
CA LEU A 381 10.57 22.12 -36.83
C LEU A 381 10.99 22.39 -38.29
N ASN A 382 11.59 21.41 -38.97
CA ASN A 382 11.95 21.53 -40.37
C ASN A 382 10.71 21.59 -41.29
N GLN A 383 9.67 20.81 -41.00
CA GLN A 383 8.40 20.87 -41.74
C GLN A 383 7.71 22.23 -41.56
N MET A 384 7.64 22.73 -40.33
CA MET A 384 7.09 24.07 -40.04
C MET A 384 7.87 25.16 -40.79
N THR A 385 9.20 25.08 -40.78
CA THR A 385 10.07 26.02 -41.49
C THR A 385 9.84 25.96 -43.01
N ALA A 386 9.68 24.75 -43.57
CA ALA A 386 9.39 24.56 -44.99
C ALA A 386 8.04 25.18 -45.39
N GLU A 387 6.98 24.98 -44.61
CA GLU A 387 5.67 25.60 -44.87
C GLU A 387 5.70 27.12 -44.75
N LEU A 388 6.39 27.67 -43.74
CA LEU A 388 6.61 29.11 -43.62
C LEU A 388 7.36 29.67 -44.84
N SER A 389 8.35 28.95 -45.36
CA SER A 389 9.11 29.41 -46.53
C SER A 389 8.28 29.45 -47.83
N LYS A 390 7.31 28.54 -48.00
CA LYS A 390 6.38 28.55 -49.15
C LYS A 390 5.49 29.79 -49.14
N SER A 391 5.03 30.20 -47.95
CA SER A 391 4.17 31.39 -47.81
C SER A 391 4.88 32.71 -48.15
N VAL A 392 6.21 32.74 -48.06
CA VAL A 392 7.03 33.91 -48.44
C VAL A 392 7.28 33.98 -49.96
N SER A 393 7.22 32.86 -50.68
CA SER A 393 7.41 32.82 -52.15
C SER A 393 6.16 33.13 -52.98
N GLU A 394 4.99 33.27 -52.36
CA GLU A 394 3.71 33.61 -53.03
C GLU A 394 3.29 35.09 -52.86
N GLN A 395 4.16 35.93 -52.27
CA GLN A 395 4.08 37.40 -52.27
C GLN A 395 5.16 37.98 -53.17
#